data_AF-A0A5A9CKX4-F1
#
_entry.id   AF-A0A5A9CKX4-F1
#
_cell.length_a   1.000
_cell.length_b   1.000
_cell.length_c   1.000
_cell.angle_alpha   90.00
_cell.angle_beta   90.00
_cell.angle_gamma   90.00
#
_symmetry.space_group_name_H-M   'P 1'
#
loop_
_entity.id
_entity.type
_entity.pdbx_description
1 polymer ?
#
loop_
_entity_poly.entity_id
_entity_poly.type
_entity_poly.pdbx_seq_one_letter_code
_entity_poly.pdbx_strand_id
1 'polypeptide(L)' 'MPTQPPYPRQATIVTVEKGTPGQTVTWYQLRADHPKPNSLISEHPSAQEAMDAKKRYEDPDKT' A
#
# COMPACT_ATOMS: atom_id res chain seq x y z
N MET A 1 -21.74 -18.97 2.86
CA MET A 1 -20.41 -19.60 3.04
C MET A 1 -19.47 -18.49 3.47
N PRO A 2 -18.68 -18.62 4.55
CA PRO A 2 -17.80 -17.56 4.99
C PRO A 2 -16.61 -17.49 4.03
N THR A 3 -16.74 -16.67 2.99
CA THR A 3 -15.71 -16.38 1.97
C THR A 3 -14.68 -15.36 2.46
N GLN A 4 -14.63 -15.09 3.77
CA GLN A 4 -13.67 -14.15 4.31
C GLN A 4 -12.34 -14.88 4.51
N PRO A 5 -11.25 -14.43 3.86
CA PRO A 5 -9.92 -14.98 4.08
C PRO A 5 -9.60 -15.00 5.58
N PRO A 6 -8.82 -15.99 6.08
CA PRO A 6 -8.53 -16.15 7.51
C PRO A 6 -7.78 -14.96 8.14
N TYR A 7 -7.32 -14.00 7.35
CA TYR A 7 -6.64 -12.80 7.82
C TYR A 7 -7.21 -11.55 7.14
N PRO A 8 -7.50 -10.49 7.91
CA PRO A 8 -7.77 -9.18 7.34
C PRO A 8 -6.49 -8.72 6.65
N ARG A 9 -6.54 -8.58 5.33
CA ARG A 9 -5.47 -7.96 4.54
C ARG A 9 -5.25 -6.53 5.01
N GLN A 10 -4.03 -6.19 5.40
CA GLN A 10 -3.66 -4.88 5.91
C GLN A 10 -2.62 -4.26 5.00
N ALA A 11 -2.79 -2.98 4.68
CA ALA A 11 -1.78 -2.24 3.95
C ALA A 11 -1.33 -0.98 4.70
N THR A 12 -0.03 -0.74 4.64
CA THR A 12 0.67 0.36 5.30
C THR A 12 1.31 1.22 4.23
N ILE A 13 1.22 2.54 4.40
CA ILE A 13 1.84 3.50 3.50
C ILE A 13 3.17 3.93 4.12
N VAL A 14 4.27 3.74 3.40
CA VAL A 14 5.62 4.15 3.79
C VAL A 14 6.03 5.33 2.94
N THR A 15 6.27 6.48 3.57
CA THR A 15 6.83 7.66 2.90
C THR A 15 8.32 7.44 2.68
N VAL A 16 8.76 7.51 1.43
CA VAL A 16 10.17 7.41 1.03
C VAL A 16 10.53 8.62 0.19
N GLU A 17 11.68 9.21 0.44
CA GLU A 17 12.20 10.29 -0.40
C GLU A 17 13.06 9.67 -1.49
N LYS A 18 12.70 9.90 -2.76
CA LYS A 18 13.49 9.48 -3.92
C LYS A 18 13.96 10.70 -4.68
N GLY A 19 15.20 10.69 -5.14
CA GLY A 19 15.74 11.76 -5.97
C GLY A 19 17.21 12.01 -5.72
N THR A 20 17.74 13.04 -6.35
CA THR A 20 19.10 13.51 -6.11
C THR A 20 19.15 14.38 -4.85
N PRO A 21 20.30 14.47 -4.17
CA PRO A 21 20.49 15.41 -3.08
C PRO A 21 20.23 16.85 -3.59
N GLY A 22 19.15 17.47 -3.12
CA GLY A 22 18.71 18.81 -3.57
C GLY A 22 17.44 18.83 -4.43
N GLN A 23 17.01 17.69 -4.98
CA GLN A 23 15.70 17.51 -5.63
C GLN A 23 15.07 16.19 -5.17
N THR A 24 14.80 16.10 -3.87
CA THR A 24 14.10 14.96 -3.28
C THR A 24 12.60 15.07 -3.53
N VAL A 25 12.03 14.03 -4.12
CA VAL A 25 10.60 13.88 -4.35
C VAL A 25 10.06 12.91 -3.30
N THR A 26 8.98 13.27 -2.63
CA THR A 26 8.30 12.36 -1.69
C THR A 26 7.49 11.34 -2.47
N TRP A 27 7.74 10.07 -2.19
CA TRP A 27 6.99 8.92 -2.71
C TRP A 27 6.34 8.18 -1.56
N TYR A 28 5.25 7.49 -1.87
CA TYR A 28 4.42 6.76 -0.94
C TYR A 28 4.35 5.31 -1.42
N GLN A 29 5.08 4.43 -0.74
CA GLN A 29 5.05 2.99 -1.01
C GLN A 29 3.91 2.36 -0.23
N LEU A 30 2.94 1.76 -0.93
CA LEU A 30 1.95 0.90 -0.34
C LEU A 30 2.56 -0.49 -0.14
N ARG A 31 2.72 -0.90 1.11
CA ARG A 31 3.19 -2.23 1.49
C ARG A 31 2.08 -2.99 2.19
N ALA A 32 1.92 -4.27 1.88
CA ALA A 32 0.95 -5.12 2.54
C ALA A 32 1.61 -6.27 3.30
N ASP A 33 0.82 -6.90 4.16
CA ASP A 33 1.19 -8.10 4.90
C ASP A 33 0.94 -9.40 4.12
N HIS A 34 0.12 -9.35 3.06
CA HIS A 34 -0.27 -10.50 2.24
C HIS A 34 0.15 -10.33 0.76
N PRO A 35 0.60 -11.41 0.06
CA PRO A 35 0.84 -12.78 0.54
C PRO A 35 2.10 -12.95 1.41
N LYS A 36 2.94 -11.91 1.51
CA LYS A 36 4.15 -11.90 2.35
C LYS A 36 4.22 -10.58 3.14
N PRO A 37 4.80 -10.58 4.35
CA PRO A 37 5.01 -9.36 5.12
C PRO A 37 5.92 -8.39 4.36
N ASN A 38 5.59 -7.10 4.40
CA ASN A 38 6.30 -6.02 3.68
C ASN A 38 6.29 -6.17 2.15
N SER A 39 5.31 -6.88 1.59
CA SER A 39 5.17 -6.96 0.14
C SER A 39 4.85 -5.59 -0.44
N LEU A 40 5.69 -5.09 -1.35
CA LEU A 40 5.41 -3.86 -2.08
C LEU A 40 4.24 -4.10 -3.03
N ILE A 41 3.12 -3.40 -2.81
CA ILE A 41 1.92 -3.49 -3.65
C ILE A 41 1.97 -2.46 -4.77
N SER A 42 2.28 -1.22 -4.42
CA SER A 42 2.33 -0.10 -5.37
C SER A 42 3.15 1.05 -4.80
N GLU A 43 3.65 1.92 -5.66
CA GLU A 43 4.30 3.17 -5.27
C GLU A 43 3.58 4.34 -5.93
N HIS A 44 3.32 5.39 -5.16
CA HIS A 44 2.61 6.56 -5.62
C HIS A 44 3.39 7.83 -5.30
N PRO A 45 3.42 8.83 -6.19
CA PRO A 45 3.98 10.14 -5.88
C PRO A 45 3.05 10.96 -4.96
N SER A 46 1.81 10.52 -4.76
CA SER A 46 0.77 11.22 -3.99
C SER A 46 0.28 10.40 -2.80
N ALA A 47 0.07 11.06 -1.65
CA ALA A 47 -0.52 10.47 -0.47
C ALA A 47 -1.96 9.97 -0.73
N GLN A 48 -2.73 10.72 -1.53
CA GLN A 48 -4.12 10.40 -1.83
C GLN A 48 -4.23 9.10 -2.63
N GLU A 49 -3.36 8.92 -3.62
CA GLU A 49 -3.32 7.69 -4.40
C GLU A 49 -2.91 6.50 -3.54
N ALA A 50 -1.93 6.68 -2.64
CA ALA A 50 -1.53 5.62 -1.71
C ALA A 50 -2.64 5.24 -0.72
N MET A 51 -3.42 6.21 -0.22
CA MET A 51 -4.58 5.96 0.63
C MET A 51 -5.71 5.26 -0.12
N ASP A 52 -5.98 5.67 -1.36
CA ASP A 52 -7.00 5.05 -2.19
C ASP A 52 -6.62 3.62 -2.56
N ALA A 53 -5.35 3.39 -2.91
CA ALA A 53 -4.81 2.06 -3.15
C ALA A 53 -4.84 1.18 -1.88
N LYS A 54 -4.53 1.76 -0.72
CA LYS A 54 -4.68 1.09 0.59
C LYS A 54 -6.13 0.65 0.80
N LYS A 55 -7.09 1.56 0.66
CA LYS A 55 -8.52 1.27 0.87
C LYS A 55 -9.01 0.19 -0.08
N ARG A 56 -8.65 0.27 -1.36
CA ARG A 56 -8.93 -0.77 -2.38
C ARG A 56 -8.26 -2.10 -2.06
N TYR A 57 -7.09 -2.09 -1.43
CA TYR A 57 -6.39 -3.30 -1.02
C TYR A 57 -7.01 -3.91 0.25
N GLU A 58 -7.55 -3.11 1.17
CA GLU A 58 -8.22 -3.58 2.39
C GLU A 58 -9.66 -4.05 2.13
N ASP A 59 -10.28 -3.64 1.02
CA ASP A 59 -11.69 -3.85 0.70
C ASP A 59 -12.17 -5.33 0.68
N PRO A 60 -12.94 -5.80 1.67
CA PRO A 60 -13.32 -7.21 1.78
C PRO A 60 -14.08 -7.76 0.55
N ASP A 61 -14.67 -6.90 -0.29
CA ASP A 61 -15.42 -7.27 -1.50
C ASP A 61 -14.55 -7.55 -2.73
N LYS A 62 -13.23 -7.37 -2.66
CA LYS A 62 -12.33 -7.70 -3.77
C LYS A 62 -12.07 -9.21 -3.79
N THR A 63 -13.08 -9.95 -4.26
CA THR A 63 -13.06 -11.37 -4.65
C THR A 63 -12.22 -11.62 -5.88
#